data_AF-A0A6I6JMY1-F1
#
_entry.id   AF-A0A6I6JMY1-F1
#
_cell.length_a   1.000
_cell.length_b   1.000
_cell.length_c   1.000
_cell.angle_alpha   90.00
_cell.angle_beta   90.00
_cell.angle_gamma   90.00
#
_symmetry.space_group_name_H-M   'P 1'
#
loop_
_entity.id
_entity.type
_entity.pdbx_description
1 polymer ?
#
loop_
_entity_poly.entity_id
_entity_poly.type
_entity_poly.pdbx_seq_one_letter_code
_entity_poly.pdbx_strand_id
1 'polypeptide(L)'
;MNDFQLAISEKVTEALFTQLRDNFSVSHSDSGSFGPFSASYSAGIKLQNGKIDFQNNGTVLIKELDIVYDPLKLTFGIDIPKVTVGGFCIIPKPWGGCALRAPKKTFFGGNPDISVPLDLSGIITTEISASCSAKMKHFDDPANAGLTPWKANALGKSDRWQLFLEPGYVDIDLIDIADTAGNLIDSMVDAAVDQLLGFLPGWARSLVKAILGSFSSLIRKLLDIGDDVQEWLSNMLGVSLGLFNFAVQMVLEYFADKYPIFEFDDPYPMLPTAPGPGGSGALVPVLMPVQSPDITVNDKEMVISASLGVI
;
A
#
# COMPACT_ATOMS: atom_id res chain seq x y z
N MET A 1 42.42 6.28 0.83
CA MET A 1 43.19 5.06 0.54
C MET A 1 42.23 3.94 0.91
N ASN A 2 41.84 3.11 -0.03
CA ASN A 2 40.86 2.05 0.20
C ASN A 2 41.67 0.76 0.34
N ASP A 3 41.39 0.00 1.39
CA ASP A 3 42.16 -1.21 1.73
C ASP A 3 41.54 -2.46 1.09
N PHE A 4 40.24 -2.43 0.80
CA PHE A 4 39.57 -3.49 0.03
C PHE A 4 38.46 -2.95 -0.87
N GLN A 5 38.12 -3.75 -1.89
CA GLN A 5 37.02 -3.52 -2.82
C GLN A 5 36.24 -4.81 -3.06
N LEU A 6 34.92 -4.68 -3.15
CA LEU A 6 34.01 -5.75 -3.55
C LEU A 6 33.18 -5.26 -4.73
N ALA A 7 33.25 -5.97 -5.85
CA ALA A 7 32.42 -5.72 -7.02
C ALA A 7 31.22 -6.68 -7.04
N ILE A 8 30.03 -6.11 -7.28
CA ILE A 8 28.76 -6.82 -7.33
C ILE A 8 28.15 -6.58 -8.71
N SER A 9 27.90 -7.65 -9.45
CA SER A 9 27.25 -7.57 -10.76
C SER A 9 25.77 -7.24 -10.63
N GLU A 10 25.20 -6.58 -11.63
CA GLU A 10 23.75 -6.29 -11.72
C GLU A 10 22.87 -7.51 -11.43
N LYS A 11 23.22 -8.68 -11.99
CA LYS A 11 22.48 -9.93 -11.77
C LYS A 11 22.37 -10.35 -10.30
N VAL A 12 23.42 -10.10 -9.51
CA VAL A 12 23.41 -10.42 -8.07
C VAL A 12 22.52 -9.43 -7.34
N THR A 13 22.63 -8.14 -7.67
CA THR A 13 21.76 -7.10 -7.11
C THR A 13 20.29 -7.30 -7.47
N GLU A 14 19.99 -7.72 -8.70
CA GLU A 14 18.63 -8.08 -9.12
C GLU A 14 18.08 -9.27 -8.33
N ALA A 15 18.90 -10.29 -8.05
CA ALA A 15 18.48 -11.42 -7.23
C ALA A 15 18.17 -11.02 -5.78
N LEU A 16 19.01 -10.16 -5.17
CA LEU A 16 18.79 -9.62 -3.83
C LEU A 16 17.53 -8.72 -3.80
N PHE A 17 17.37 -7.86 -4.80
CA PHE A 17 16.18 -7.03 -4.98
C PHE A 17 14.91 -7.89 -5.11
N THR A 18 14.95 -8.94 -5.94
CA THR A 18 13.83 -9.89 -6.14
C THR A 18 13.42 -10.52 -4.80
N GLN A 19 14.40 -10.93 -3.98
CA GLN A 19 14.11 -11.48 -2.67
C GLN A 19 13.45 -10.46 -1.73
N LEU A 20 13.91 -9.21 -1.73
CA LEU A 20 13.27 -8.14 -0.95
C LEU A 20 11.85 -7.85 -1.44
N ARG A 21 11.68 -7.69 -2.75
CA ARG A 21 10.40 -7.49 -3.42
C ARG A 21 9.38 -8.57 -3.03
N ASP A 22 9.77 -9.84 -3.14
CA ASP A 22 8.88 -10.97 -2.89
C ASP A 22 8.49 -11.11 -1.40
N ASN A 23 9.28 -10.51 -0.50
CA ASN A 23 8.99 -10.44 0.93
C ASN A 23 8.23 -9.17 1.33
N PHE A 24 8.00 -8.22 0.40
CA PHE A 24 7.20 -7.05 0.68
C PHE A 24 5.72 -7.44 0.81
N SER A 25 5.15 -7.17 1.98
CA SER A 25 3.72 -7.31 2.22
C SER A 25 3.28 -6.32 3.28
N VAL A 26 2.29 -5.49 2.95
CA VAL A 26 1.68 -4.52 3.86
C VAL A 26 0.17 -4.63 3.73
N SER A 27 -0.55 -4.52 4.84
CA SER A 27 -2.01 -4.39 4.83
C SER A 27 -2.40 -3.03 5.37
N HIS A 28 -3.39 -2.39 4.73
CA HIS A 28 -3.91 -1.11 5.17
C HIS A 28 -5.41 -1.01 4.91
N SER A 29 -6.08 -0.21 5.71
CA SER A 29 -7.52 0.01 5.58
C SER A 29 -7.83 1.41 6.07
N ASP A 30 -8.70 2.11 5.37
CA ASP A 30 -9.19 3.41 5.79
C ASP A 30 -10.63 3.64 5.31
N SER A 31 -11.24 4.72 5.77
CA SER A 31 -12.58 5.12 5.41
C SER A 31 -12.76 6.64 5.42
N GLY A 32 -13.62 7.14 4.55
CA GLY A 32 -13.98 8.54 4.47
C GLY A 32 -15.49 8.74 4.34
N SER A 33 -15.96 9.93 4.72
CA SER A 33 -17.31 10.41 4.47
C SER A 33 -17.24 11.71 3.67
N PHE A 34 -18.11 11.82 2.69
CA PHE A 34 -18.03 12.82 1.62
C PHE A 34 -19.41 13.45 1.39
N GLY A 35 -20.13 13.71 2.48
CA GLY A 35 -21.51 14.18 2.46
C GLY A 35 -22.50 13.02 2.53
N PRO A 36 -23.38 12.81 1.53
CA PRO A 36 -24.37 11.74 1.55
C PRO A 36 -23.78 10.37 1.19
N PHE A 37 -22.46 10.24 1.12
CA PHE A 37 -21.80 8.98 0.85
C PHE A 37 -20.59 8.77 1.76
N SER A 38 -20.25 7.51 1.95
CA SER A 38 -19.02 7.06 2.59
C SER A 38 -18.36 6.00 1.73
N ALA A 39 -17.05 5.87 1.85
CA ALA A 39 -16.29 4.82 1.22
C ALA A 39 -15.28 4.28 2.23
N SER A 40 -15.07 2.96 2.24
CA SER A 40 -14.01 2.34 3.03
C SER A 40 -13.32 1.25 2.22
N TYR A 41 -12.04 1.06 2.46
CA TYR A 41 -11.27 0.00 1.83
C TYR A 41 -10.48 -0.83 2.83
N SER A 42 -10.15 -2.05 2.42
CA SER A 42 -9.13 -2.90 3.02
C SER A 42 -8.28 -3.48 1.90
N ALA A 43 -6.99 -3.16 1.92
CA ALA A 43 -6.02 -3.49 0.89
C ALA A 43 -4.86 -4.29 1.49
N GLY A 44 -4.52 -5.42 0.88
CA GLY A 44 -3.19 -6.02 0.91
C GLY A 44 -2.37 -5.46 -0.24
N ILE A 45 -1.12 -5.13 0.02
CA ILE A 45 -0.20 -4.53 -0.93
C ILE A 45 1.02 -5.45 -1.01
N LYS A 46 1.31 -5.94 -2.21
CA LYS A 46 2.47 -6.77 -2.51
C LYS A 46 3.16 -6.22 -3.75
N LEU A 47 4.44 -6.55 -3.90
CA LEU A 47 5.21 -6.18 -5.08
C LEU A 47 5.33 -7.35 -6.05
N GLN A 48 5.32 -7.07 -7.35
CA GLN A 48 5.56 -8.04 -8.41
C GLN A 48 6.40 -7.40 -9.52
N ASN A 49 6.99 -8.23 -10.39
CA ASN A 49 7.83 -7.77 -11.50
C ASN A 49 8.95 -6.82 -11.02
N GLY A 50 9.37 -5.85 -11.82
CA GLY A 50 10.53 -5.04 -11.49
C GLY A 50 11.85 -5.62 -11.98
N LYS A 51 12.69 -4.78 -12.58
CA LYS A 51 14.08 -5.11 -12.96
C LYS A 51 15.04 -4.07 -12.46
N ILE A 52 16.28 -4.51 -12.22
CA ILE A 52 17.40 -3.63 -11.89
C ILE A 52 18.22 -3.35 -13.14
N ASP A 53 18.59 -2.10 -13.35
CA ASP A 53 19.45 -1.66 -14.45
C ASP A 53 20.46 -0.62 -13.93
N PHE A 54 21.74 -0.94 -13.99
CA PHE A 54 22.80 -0.04 -13.55
C PHE A 54 23.12 1.02 -14.59
N GLN A 55 23.26 2.26 -14.13
CA GLN A 55 23.47 3.40 -15.01
C GLN A 55 24.90 3.95 -14.89
N ASN A 56 25.46 4.38 -16.03
CA ASN A 56 26.79 5.02 -16.09
C ASN A 56 26.88 6.37 -15.36
N ASN A 57 25.76 6.93 -14.92
CA ASN A 57 25.70 8.15 -14.12
C ASN A 57 25.77 7.88 -12.60
N GLY A 58 26.00 6.64 -12.18
CA GLY A 58 26.11 6.26 -10.76
C GLY A 58 24.80 5.88 -10.08
N THR A 59 23.69 5.74 -10.83
CA THR A 59 22.40 5.33 -10.26
C THR A 59 22.04 3.88 -10.57
N VAL A 60 21.10 3.36 -9.81
CA VAL A 60 20.46 2.05 -10.01
C VAL A 60 19.00 2.31 -10.36
N LEU A 61 18.57 1.90 -11.55
CA LEU A 61 17.19 2.08 -11.99
C LEU A 61 16.38 0.82 -11.65
N ILE A 62 15.28 1.00 -10.94
CA ILE A 62 14.22 0.02 -10.78
C ILE A 62 13.19 0.33 -11.88
N LYS A 63 12.95 -0.61 -12.79
CA LYS A 63 11.98 -0.45 -13.90
C LYS A 63 10.79 -1.37 -13.73
N GLU A 64 9.60 -0.91 -14.11
CA GLU A 64 8.41 -1.76 -14.25
C GLU A 64 8.09 -2.56 -12.97
N LEU A 65 8.23 -1.93 -11.80
CA LEU A 65 7.90 -2.57 -10.52
C LEU A 65 6.40 -2.39 -10.25
N ASP A 66 5.69 -3.50 -10.14
CA ASP A 66 4.25 -3.50 -9.94
C ASP A 66 3.90 -3.50 -8.45
N ILE A 67 3.02 -2.57 -8.08
CA ILE A 67 2.29 -2.57 -6.82
C ILE A 67 0.94 -3.21 -7.05
N VAL A 68 0.76 -4.42 -6.52
CA VAL A 68 -0.46 -5.21 -6.66
C VAL A 68 -1.31 -5.11 -5.40
N TYR A 69 -2.58 -4.76 -5.58
CA TYR A 69 -3.55 -4.64 -4.49
C TYR A 69 -4.38 -5.91 -4.37
N ASP A 70 -4.01 -6.78 -3.43
CA ASP A 70 -4.63 -8.08 -3.21
C ASP A 70 -4.50 -8.56 -1.75
N PRO A 71 -5.61 -8.70 -0.99
CA PRO A 71 -6.98 -8.38 -1.41
C PRO A 71 -7.18 -6.87 -1.55
N LEU A 72 -8.16 -6.44 -2.35
CA LEU A 72 -8.66 -5.06 -2.34
C LEU A 72 -10.18 -5.09 -2.22
N LYS A 73 -10.68 -4.89 -1.01
CA LYS A 73 -12.13 -4.83 -0.73
C LYS A 73 -12.52 -3.39 -0.52
N LEU A 74 -13.47 -2.91 -1.30
CA LEU A 74 -14.03 -1.57 -1.21
C LEU A 74 -15.48 -1.69 -0.74
N THR A 75 -15.96 -0.76 0.05
CA THR A 75 -17.36 -0.70 0.48
C THR A 75 -17.84 0.73 0.35
N PHE A 76 -18.93 0.91 -0.38
CA PHE A 76 -19.59 2.21 -0.52
C PHE A 76 -20.84 2.26 0.36
N GLY A 77 -20.91 3.27 1.22
CA GLY A 77 -22.10 3.64 1.97
C GLY A 77 -22.82 4.78 1.27
N ILE A 78 -24.14 4.69 1.10
CA ILE A 78 -24.97 5.76 0.55
C ILE A 78 -26.04 6.11 1.59
N ASP A 79 -26.13 7.39 1.94
CA ASP A 79 -27.19 8.00 2.74
C ASP A 79 -28.19 8.68 1.83
N ILE A 80 -29.43 8.23 1.88
CA ILE A 80 -30.49 8.74 1.03
C ILE A 80 -31.36 9.69 1.84
N PRO A 81 -31.77 10.84 1.29
CA PRO A 81 -32.67 11.74 1.98
C PRO A 81 -33.93 11.02 2.50
N LYS A 82 -34.23 11.19 3.80
CA LYS A 82 -35.38 10.58 4.47
C LYS A 82 -36.67 10.90 3.72
N VAL A 83 -37.35 9.88 3.22
CA VAL A 83 -38.66 10.02 2.58
C VAL A 83 -39.76 9.61 3.55
N THR A 84 -40.70 10.51 3.81
CA THR A 84 -41.86 10.22 4.65
C THR A 84 -43.13 10.21 3.82
N VAL A 85 -43.81 9.07 3.78
CA VAL A 85 -45.08 8.91 3.07
C VAL A 85 -46.22 8.76 4.07
N GLY A 86 -47.34 9.43 3.79
CA GLY A 86 -48.54 9.39 4.63
C GLY A 86 -48.55 10.44 5.75
N GLY A 87 -49.37 10.24 6.77
CA GLY A 87 -49.58 11.22 7.84
C GLY A 87 -50.48 12.42 7.47
N PHE A 88 -50.93 12.49 6.21
CA PHE A 88 -51.92 13.47 5.77
C PHE A 88 -53.29 13.17 6.39
N CYS A 89 -54.13 14.21 6.47
CA CYS A 89 -55.44 14.07 7.07
C CYS A 89 -56.43 13.47 6.07
N ILE A 90 -57.02 12.33 6.41
CA ILE A 90 -58.11 11.71 5.63
C ILE A 90 -59.44 12.36 6.02
N ILE A 91 -59.67 12.57 7.32
CA ILE A 91 -60.92 13.17 7.82
C ILE A 91 -60.58 14.40 8.68
N PRO A 92 -60.78 15.64 8.17
CA PRO A 92 -60.57 16.86 8.95
C PRO A 92 -61.64 17.02 10.03
N LYS A 93 -61.27 17.62 11.17
CA LYS A 93 -62.25 18.00 12.20
C LYS A 93 -62.83 19.39 11.89
N PRO A 94 -64.13 19.65 12.18
CA PRO A 94 -64.79 20.92 11.87
C PRO A 94 -64.13 22.18 12.48
N TRP A 95 -63.40 22.03 13.59
CA TRP A 95 -62.77 23.14 14.32
C TRP A 95 -61.24 23.05 14.33
N GLY A 96 -60.66 22.41 13.31
CA GLY A 96 -59.22 22.23 13.18
C GLY A 96 -58.70 20.91 13.75
N GLY A 97 -57.61 20.42 13.17
CA GLY A 97 -57.04 19.11 13.45
C GLY A 97 -57.57 18.00 12.54
N CYS A 98 -57.20 16.76 12.86
CA CYS A 98 -57.52 15.60 12.03
C CYS A 98 -58.15 14.47 12.87
N ALA A 99 -59.29 13.94 12.43
CA ALA A 99 -59.98 12.82 13.07
C ALA A 99 -59.38 11.47 12.64
N LEU A 100 -58.96 11.35 11.38
CA LEU A 100 -58.30 10.14 10.86
C LEU A 100 -57.12 10.56 10.00
N ARG A 101 -55.91 10.19 10.41
CA ARG A 101 -54.69 10.39 9.61
C ARG A 101 -54.35 9.11 8.87
N ALA A 102 -53.86 9.27 7.64
CA ALA A 102 -53.22 8.17 6.94
C ALA A 102 -52.02 7.66 7.75
N PRO A 103 -51.75 6.35 7.76
CA PRO A 103 -50.54 5.80 8.37
C PRO A 103 -49.30 6.54 7.85
N LYS A 104 -48.37 6.86 8.75
CA LYS A 104 -47.11 7.54 8.41
C LYS A 104 -46.00 6.50 8.41
N LYS A 105 -45.20 6.45 7.34
CA LYS A 105 -44.00 5.61 7.28
C LYS A 105 -42.84 6.43 6.73
N THR A 106 -41.70 6.34 7.40
CA THR A 106 -40.44 6.98 6.99
C THR A 106 -39.50 5.90 6.48
N PHE A 107 -38.85 6.19 5.36
CA PHE A 107 -37.86 5.35 4.68
C PHE A 107 -36.50 6.07 4.69
N PHE A 108 -35.42 5.31 4.52
CA PHE A 108 -34.03 5.80 4.46
C PHE A 108 -33.59 6.51 5.74
N GLY A 109 -33.69 5.79 6.85
CA GLY A 109 -33.36 6.30 8.19
C GLY A 109 -31.99 5.87 8.73
N GLY A 110 -31.27 5.04 7.98
CA GLY A 110 -29.98 4.45 8.33
C GLY A 110 -28.81 5.40 8.17
N ASN A 111 -27.61 4.89 8.47
CA ASN A 111 -26.33 5.54 8.21
C ASN A 111 -25.20 4.48 8.17
N PRO A 112 -24.77 4.01 6.99
CA PRO A 112 -25.37 4.31 5.68
C PRO A 112 -26.75 3.65 5.51
N ASP A 113 -27.59 4.16 4.60
CA ASP A 113 -28.85 3.50 4.21
C ASP A 113 -28.61 2.27 3.32
N ILE A 114 -27.59 2.34 2.46
CA ILE A 114 -27.15 1.23 1.60
C ILE A 114 -25.66 1.02 1.83
N SER A 115 -25.22 -0.23 1.92
CA SER A 115 -23.81 -0.59 1.84
C SER A 115 -23.60 -1.55 0.69
N VAL A 116 -22.70 -1.20 -0.22
CA VAL A 116 -22.38 -2.02 -1.38
C VAL A 116 -20.91 -2.44 -1.32
N PRO A 117 -20.63 -3.73 -1.03
CA PRO A 117 -19.28 -4.24 -1.09
C PRO A 117 -18.87 -4.47 -2.55
N LEU A 118 -17.62 -4.16 -2.84
CA LEU A 118 -16.98 -4.32 -4.14
C LEU A 118 -15.63 -5.02 -3.94
N ASP A 119 -15.40 -6.07 -4.71
CA ASP A 119 -14.16 -6.84 -4.65
C ASP A 119 -13.29 -6.55 -5.87
N LEU A 120 -12.21 -5.80 -5.65
CA LEU A 120 -11.25 -5.38 -6.67
C LEU A 120 -9.91 -6.12 -6.53
N SER A 121 -9.88 -7.23 -5.79
CA SER A 121 -8.66 -7.97 -5.47
C SER A 121 -7.94 -8.45 -6.73
N GLY A 122 -6.70 -8.02 -6.93
CA GLY A 122 -5.88 -8.41 -8.07
C GLY A 122 -6.30 -7.79 -9.42
N ILE A 123 -7.21 -6.82 -9.41
CA ILE A 123 -7.68 -6.14 -10.64
C ILE A 123 -6.90 -4.84 -10.88
N ILE A 124 -6.52 -4.15 -9.81
CA ILE A 124 -5.81 -2.86 -9.87
C ILE A 124 -4.32 -3.11 -9.64
N THR A 125 -3.50 -2.49 -10.48
CA THR A 125 -2.03 -2.48 -10.36
C THR A 125 -1.51 -1.08 -10.69
N THR A 126 -0.50 -0.64 -9.94
CA THR A 126 0.24 0.59 -10.21
C THR A 126 1.67 0.22 -10.57
N GLU A 127 2.22 0.78 -11.64
CA GLU A 127 3.64 0.66 -11.97
C GLU A 127 4.43 1.76 -11.30
N ILE A 128 5.61 1.43 -10.80
CA ILE A 128 6.60 2.43 -10.42
C ILE A 128 7.94 2.14 -11.12
N SER A 129 8.54 3.22 -11.60
CA SER A 129 9.93 3.23 -12.05
C SER A 129 10.72 4.24 -11.21
N ALA A 130 11.84 3.83 -10.63
CA ALA A 130 12.58 4.66 -9.69
C ALA A 130 14.08 4.66 -9.99
N SER A 131 14.68 5.83 -10.13
CA SER A 131 16.13 5.99 -10.15
C SER A 131 16.62 6.13 -8.72
N CYS A 132 17.40 5.17 -8.24
CA CYS A 132 17.90 5.10 -6.88
C CYS A 132 19.41 5.37 -6.80
N SER A 133 19.84 5.91 -5.67
CA SER A 133 21.26 5.93 -5.29
C SER A 133 21.53 4.76 -4.36
N ALA A 134 22.64 4.05 -4.58
CA ALA A 134 23.10 3.02 -3.66
C ALA A 134 23.81 3.69 -2.48
N LYS A 135 23.34 3.47 -1.26
CA LYS A 135 23.92 4.09 -0.06
C LYS A 135 24.22 3.08 1.03
N MET A 136 25.38 3.26 1.66
CA MET A 136 25.80 2.48 2.82
C MET A 136 25.46 3.25 4.09
N LYS A 137 24.74 2.62 5.00
CA LYS A 137 24.35 3.16 6.30
C LYS A 137 24.88 2.26 7.40
N HIS A 138 25.33 2.85 8.50
CA HIS A 138 25.74 2.09 9.68
C HIS A 138 24.55 1.91 10.61
N PHE A 139 24.40 0.70 11.13
CA PHE A 139 23.40 0.33 12.10
C PHE A 139 24.08 -0.12 13.39
N ASP A 140 23.96 0.71 14.42
CA ASP A 140 24.39 0.39 15.78
C ASP A 140 23.34 -0.54 16.43
N ASP A 141 23.69 -1.80 16.71
CA ASP A 141 22.75 -2.73 17.32
C ASP A 141 22.60 -2.37 18.81
N PRO A 142 21.42 -1.92 19.28
CA PRO A 142 21.24 -1.56 20.68
C PRO A 142 21.45 -2.76 21.63
N ALA A 143 21.31 -3.99 21.15
CA ALA A 143 21.59 -5.20 21.91
C ALA A 143 23.10 -5.47 22.11
N ASN A 144 23.97 -4.72 21.41
CA ASN A 144 25.43 -4.70 21.59
C ASN A 144 25.86 -3.86 22.81
N ALA A 145 24.97 -3.06 23.39
CA ALA A 145 25.31 -2.13 24.46
C ALA A 145 26.06 -2.81 25.64
N GLY A 146 27.31 -2.40 25.87
CA GLY A 146 28.16 -2.93 26.93
C GLY A 146 28.83 -4.28 26.63
N LEU A 147 28.68 -4.82 25.41
CA LEU A 147 29.42 -5.99 24.95
C LEU A 147 30.76 -5.57 24.35
N THR A 148 31.73 -6.49 24.40
CA THR A 148 32.93 -6.36 23.58
C THR A 148 32.60 -6.82 22.15
N PRO A 149 33.31 -6.34 21.12
CA PRO A 149 33.05 -6.76 19.73
C PRO A 149 33.05 -8.29 19.55
N TRP A 150 33.95 -8.98 20.26
CA TRP A 150 34.03 -10.43 20.31
C TRP A 150 32.74 -11.10 20.80
N LYS A 151 32.15 -10.58 21.89
CA LYS A 151 30.92 -11.12 22.46
C LYS A 151 29.71 -10.76 21.61
N ALA A 152 29.69 -9.57 21.03
CA ALA A 152 28.65 -9.11 20.12
C ALA A 152 28.54 -10.03 18.90
N ASN A 153 29.67 -10.27 18.23
CA ASN A 153 29.73 -11.18 17.09
C ASN A 153 29.34 -12.62 17.46
N ALA A 154 29.85 -13.15 18.57
CA ALA A 154 29.49 -14.50 19.03
C ALA A 154 27.99 -14.68 19.36
N LEU A 155 27.29 -13.58 19.67
CA LEU A 155 25.86 -13.58 19.97
C LEU A 155 24.99 -13.17 18.76
N GLY A 156 25.59 -12.86 17.60
CA GLY A 156 24.88 -12.35 16.43
C GLY A 156 24.28 -10.95 16.65
N LYS A 157 24.95 -10.12 17.45
CA LYS A 157 24.54 -8.77 17.86
C LYS A 157 25.59 -7.71 17.51
N SER A 158 26.39 -7.98 16.48
CA SER A 158 27.31 -6.96 15.96
C SER A 158 26.53 -5.81 15.35
N ASP A 159 27.16 -4.63 15.38
CA ASP A 159 26.75 -3.51 14.53
C ASP A 159 26.93 -3.91 13.06
N ARG A 160 26.32 -3.18 12.13
CA ARG A 160 26.28 -3.59 10.71
C ARG A 160 26.45 -2.42 9.78
N TRP A 161 27.07 -2.69 8.65
CA TRP A 161 26.94 -1.86 7.46
C TRP A 161 25.83 -2.41 6.57
N GLN A 162 24.95 -1.54 6.12
CA GLN A 162 23.71 -1.87 5.42
C GLN A 162 23.60 -1.08 4.11
N LEU A 163 23.47 -1.80 3.00
CA LEU A 163 23.28 -1.25 1.66
C LEU A 163 21.79 -1.06 1.37
N PHE A 164 21.40 0.18 1.09
CA PHE A 164 20.04 0.54 0.68
C PHE A 164 20.02 1.10 -0.74
N LEU A 165 18.87 1.01 -1.40
CA LEU A 165 18.56 1.76 -2.60
C LEU A 165 17.68 2.94 -2.22
N GLU A 166 18.28 4.12 -2.10
CA GLU A 166 17.57 5.34 -1.77
C GLU A 166 16.93 5.93 -3.04
N PRO A 167 15.60 5.98 -3.15
CA PRO A 167 14.92 6.51 -4.32
C PRO A 167 15.20 8.00 -4.49
N GLY A 168 15.57 8.40 -5.70
CA GLY A 168 15.69 9.80 -6.10
C GLY A 168 14.45 10.24 -6.87
N TYR A 169 14.47 10.01 -8.18
CA TYR A 169 13.30 10.25 -9.03
C TYR A 169 12.42 9.00 -9.06
N VAL A 170 11.12 9.19 -8.86
CA VAL A 170 10.11 8.14 -8.92
C VAL A 170 9.06 8.58 -9.92
N ASP A 171 8.86 7.74 -10.92
CA ASP A 171 7.77 7.83 -11.89
C ASP A 171 6.71 6.81 -11.51
N ILE A 172 5.45 7.23 -11.53
CA ILE A 172 4.31 6.42 -11.08
C ILE A 172 3.29 6.44 -12.21
N ASP A 173 3.07 5.27 -12.79
CA ASP A 173 2.09 5.08 -13.83
C ASP A 173 0.97 4.19 -13.32
N LEU A 174 -0.26 4.68 -13.40
CA LEU A 174 -1.43 3.82 -13.18
C LEU A 174 -1.63 3.01 -14.46
N ILE A 175 -1.31 1.70 -14.44
CA ILE A 175 -1.24 0.88 -15.66
C ILE A 175 -2.61 0.78 -16.36
N ASP A 176 -3.66 0.42 -15.63
CA ASP A 176 -5.06 0.59 -16.04
C ASP A 176 -6.01 0.08 -14.96
N ILE A 177 -7.23 0.62 -14.89
CA ILE A 177 -8.33 -0.01 -14.17
C ILE A 177 -9.03 -0.90 -15.20
N ALA A 178 -8.67 -2.17 -15.26
CA ALA A 178 -9.17 -3.11 -16.26
C ALA A 178 -10.70 -2.98 -16.49
N ASP A 179 -11.18 -3.16 -17.73
CA ASP A 179 -12.61 -3.11 -18.10
C ASP A 179 -13.52 -3.91 -17.14
N THR A 180 -12.98 -4.97 -16.54
CA THR A 180 -13.61 -5.75 -15.47
C THR A 180 -14.10 -4.90 -14.30
N ALA A 181 -13.32 -3.92 -13.83
CA ALA A 181 -13.70 -3.02 -12.74
C ALA A 181 -14.81 -2.05 -13.16
N GLY A 182 -14.81 -1.56 -14.41
CA GLY A 182 -15.92 -0.78 -14.96
C GLY A 182 -17.25 -1.56 -14.93
N ASN A 183 -17.23 -2.79 -15.46
CA ASN A 183 -18.39 -3.69 -15.42
C ASN A 183 -18.85 -4.03 -13.98
N LEU A 184 -17.89 -4.16 -13.05
CA LEU A 184 -18.16 -4.42 -11.64
C LEU A 184 -18.87 -3.23 -10.98
N ILE A 185 -18.51 -2.00 -11.35
CA ILE A 185 -19.13 -0.78 -10.82
C ILE A 185 -20.52 -0.55 -11.44
N ASP A 186 -20.73 -0.84 -12.72
CA ASP A 186 -22.08 -0.80 -13.29
C ASP A 186 -23.00 -1.82 -12.58
N SER A 187 -22.48 -3.03 -12.35
CA SER A 187 -23.18 -4.06 -11.57
C SER A 187 -23.44 -3.63 -10.12
N MET A 188 -22.53 -2.84 -9.53
CA MET A 188 -22.67 -2.27 -8.19
C MET A 188 -23.82 -1.25 -8.13
N VAL A 189 -23.93 -0.36 -9.13
CA VAL A 189 -25.04 0.59 -9.23
C VAL A 189 -26.37 -0.15 -9.33
N ASP A 190 -26.44 -1.20 -10.16
CA ASP A 190 -27.66 -2.01 -10.29
C ASP A 190 -28.00 -2.74 -8.99
N ALA A 191 -27.02 -3.35 -8.32
CA ALA A 191 -27.21 -4.01 -7.03
C ALA A 191 -27.70 -3.03 -5.95
N ALA A 192 -27.16 -1.81 -5.92
CA ALA A 192 -27.60 -0.75 -5.01
C ALA A 192 -29.06 -0.38 -5.26
N VAL A 193 -29.47 -0.23 -6.54
CA VAL A 193 -30.86 0.05 -6.92
C VAL A 193 -31.79 -1.09 -6.50
N ASP A 194 -31.39 -2.35 -6.70
CA ASP A 194 -32.20 -3.52 -6.37
C ASP A 194 -32.34 -3.72 -4.86
N GLN A 195 -31.26 -3.57 -4.09
CA GLN A 195 -31.31 -3.64 -2.63
C GLN A 195 -32.21 -2.54 -2.04
N LEU A 196 -32.16 -1.35 -2.63
CA LEU A 196 -32.94 -0.22 -2.18
C LEU A 196 -34.44 -0.35 -2.48
N LEU A 197 -34.80 -0.99 -3.60
CA LEU A 197 -36.19 -1.03 -4.06
C LEU A 197 -36.86 -2.38 -3.90
N GLY A 198 -36.09 -3.46 -3.69
CA GLY A 198 -36.60 -4.83 -3.60
C GLY A 198 -37.54 -5.04 -2.42
N PHE A 199 -37.35 -4.32 -1.31
CA PHE A 199 -38.21 -4.43 -0.13
C PHE A 199 -39.50 -3.60 -0.22
N LEU A 200 -39.63 -2.70 -1.20
CA LEU A 200 -40.76 -1.79 -1.32
C LEU A 200 -41.91 -2.39 -2.15
N PRO A 201 -43.16 -2.39 -1.65
CA PRO A 201 -44.33 -2.72 -2.44
C PRO A 201 -44.42 -1.83 -3.69
N GLY A 202 -44.98 -2.34 -4.80
CA GLY A 202 -44.98 -1.65 -6.11
C GLY A 202 -45.53 -0.21 -6.09
N TRP A 203 -46.54 0.07 -5.25
CA TRP A 203 -47.07 1.43 -5.07
C TRP A 203 -46.06 2.36 -4.36
N ALA A 204 -45.34 1.86 -3.35
CA ALA A 204 -44.33 2.61 -2.62
C ALA A 204 -43.08 2.82 -3.48
N ARG A 205 -42.67 1.80 -4.25
CA ARG A 205 -41.59 1.92 -5.24
C ARG A 205 -41.89 3.01 -6.27
N SER A 206 -43.13 3.07 -6.76
CA SER A 206 -43.56 4.10 -7.73
C SER A 206 -43.55 5.50 -7.12
N LEU A 207 -44.02 5.64 -5.88
CA LEU A 207 -44.11 6.93 -5.19
C LEU A 207 -42.72 7.45 -4.79
N VAL A 208 -41.83 6.56 -4.34
CA VAL A 208 -40.43 6.90 -4.07
C VAL A 208 -39.69 7.27 -5.37
N LYS A 209 -39.89 6.51 -6.46
CA LYS A 209 -39.35 6.88 -7.80
C LYS A 209 -39.86 8.24 -8.27
N ALA A 210 -41.11 8.60 -7.98
CA ALA A 210 -41.65 9.91 -8.35
C ALA A 210 -41.03 11.06 -7.54
N ILE A 211 -40.62 10.81 -6.28
CA ILE A 211 -39.97 11.80 -5.41
C ILE A 211 -38.49 11.95 -5.73
N LEU A 212 -37.78 10.84 -5.93
CA LEU A 212 -36.33 10.80 -6.07
C LEU A 212 -35.85 10.77 -7.54
N GLY A 213 -36.75 10.55 -8.50
CA GLY A 213 -36.42 10.43 -9.92
C GLY A 213 -35.81 9.08 -10.30
N SER A 214 -34.94 9.09 -11.32
CA SER A 214 -34.20 7.89 -11.72
C SER A 214 -33.15 7.54 -10.66
N PHE A 215 -33.27 6.37 -10.05
CA PHE A 215 -32.36 5.94 -8.99
C PHE A 215 -30.91 5.75 -9.43
N SER A 216 -30.69 5.23 -10.64
CA SER A 216 -29.34 5.14 -11.21
C SER A 216 -28.72 6.54 -11.36
N SER A 217 -29.51 7.53 -11.79
CA SER A 217 -29.07 8.93 -11.86
C SER A 217 -28.84 9.54 -10.48
N LEU A 218 -29.68 9.21 -9.48
CA LEU A 218 -29.49 9.65 -8.11
C LEU A 218 -28.18 9.10 -7.54
N ILE A 219 -27.92 7.80 -7.69
CA ILE A 219 -26.70 7.15 -7.19
C ILE A 219 -25.47 7.73 -7.88
N ARG A 220 -25.49 7.86 -9.21
CA ARG A 220 -24.41 8.51 -9.97
C ARG A 220 -24.15 9.93 -9.49
N LYS A 221 -25.20 10.72 -9.25
CA LYS A 221 -25.08 12.08 -8.73
C LYS A 221 -24.59 12.14 -7.28
N LEU A 222 -25.02 11.21 -6.42
CA LEU A 222 -24.62 11.17 -5.01
C LEU A 222 -23.17 10.73 -4.84
N LEU A 223 -22.73 9.76 -5.66
CA LEU A 223 -21.35 9.30 -5.71
C LEU A 223 -20.45 10.22 -6.56
N ASP A 224 -21.03 11.24 -7.21
CA ASP A 224 -20.36 12.12 -8.18
C ASP A 224 -19.60 11.35 -9.28
N ILE A 225 -20.20 10.25 -9.73
CA ILE A 225 -19.70 9.48 -10.87
C ILE A 225 -20.01 10.27 -12.12
N GLY A 226 -18.96 10.84 -12.72
CA GLY A 226 -19.01 11.50 -14.02
C GLY A 226 -19.23 10.51 -15.17
N ASP A 227 -18.79 10.90 -16.36
CA ASP A 227 -18.89 10.03 -17.55
C ASP A 227 -17.83 8.92 -17.55
N ASP A 228 -16.72 9.12 -16.83
CA ASP A 228 -15.62 8.16 -16.69
C ASP A 228 -15.59 7.55 -15.27
N VAL A 229 -16.00 6.29 -15.19
CA VAL A 229 -16.04 5.51 -13.94
C VAL A 229 -14.65 5.11 -13.47
N GLN A 230 -13.72 4.88 -14.41
CA GLN A 230 -12.34 4.51 -14.09
C GLN A 230 -11.63 5.72 -13.48
N GLU A 231 -11.76 6.90 -14.09
CA GLU A 231 -11.23 8.15 -13.52
C GLU A 231 -11.79 8.41 -12.12
N TRP A 232 -13.10 8.25 -11.93
CA TRP A 232 -13.73 8.39 -10.63
C TRP A 232 -13.16 7.43 -9.57
N LEU A 233 -13.04 6.14 -9.91
CA LEU A 233 -12.52 5.14 -8.97
C LEU A 233 -11.05 5.39 -8.63
N SER A 234 -10.25 5.78 -9.63
CA SER A 234 -8.85 6.17 -9.44
C SER A 234 -8.73 7.36 -8.49
N ASN A 235 -9.51 8.42 -8.72
CA ASN A 235 -9.55 9.58 -7.84
C ASN A 235 -10.03 9.24 -6.42
N MET A 236 -11.03 8.35 -6.29
CA MET A 236 -11.52 7.90 -4.99
C MET A 236 -10.42 7.18 -4.19
N LEU A 237 -9.77 6.18 -4.79
CA LEU A 237 -8.74 5.39 -4.12
C LEU A 237 -7.45 6.20 -3.91
N GLY A 238 -7.00 6.94 -4.92
CA GLY A 238 -5.74 7.66 -4.90
C GLY A 238 -5.79 9.00 -4.17
N VAL A 239 -6.81 9.82 -4.44
CA VAL A 239 -6.90 11.19 -3.91
C VAL A 239 -7.73 11.25 -2.64
N SER A 240 -8.97 10.73 -2.67
CA SER A 240 -9.89 10.86 -1.53
C SER A 240 -9.52 9.96 -0.36
N LEU A 241 -9.06 8.75 -0.63
CA LEU A 241 -8.71 7.73 0.37
C LEU A 241 -7.19 7.53 0.54
N GLY A 242 -6.37 8.14 -0.32
CA GLY A 242 -4.91 8.16 -0.19
C GLY A 242 -4.19 6.83 -0.38
N LEU A 243 -4.86 5.77 -0.86
CA LEU A 243 -4.30 4.42 -0.94
C LEU A 243 -3.05 4.36 -1.83
N PHE A 244 -3.08 4.99 -3.00
CA PHE A 244 -1.95 4.92 -3.95
C PHE A 244 -0.73 5.67 -3.40
N ASN A 245 -0.94 6.86 -2.83
CA ASN A 245 0.13 7.63 -2.19
C ASN A 245 0.74 6.86 -1.01
N PHE A 246 -0.11 6.25 -0.17
CA PHE A 246 0.34 5.39 0.93
C PHE A 246 1.17 4.22 0.41
N ALA A 247 0.69 3.51 -0.61
CA ALA A 247 1.37 2.34 -1.15
C ALA A 247 2.76 2.70 -1.71
N VAL A 248 2.84 3.76 -2.52
CA VAL A 248 4.11 4.26 -3.06
C VAL A 248 5.05 4.63 -1.91
N GLN A 249 4.59 5.43 -0.94
CA GLN A 249 5.42 5.82 0.20
C GLN A 249 5.97 4.61 0.95
N MET A 250 5.14 3.61 1.24
CA MET A 250 5.56 2.39 1.92
C MET A 250 6.63 1.63 1.14
N VAL A 251 6.53 1.59 -0.20
CA VAL A 251 7.52 0.93 -1.05
C VAL A 251 8.84 1.70 -1.06
N LEU A 252 8.79 3.04 -1.16
CA LEU A 252 9.98 3.88 -1.14
C LEU A 252 10.73 3.77 0.19
N GLU A 253 10.01 3.86 1.32
CA GLU A 253 10.59 3.70 2.66
C GLU A 253 11.14 2.29 2.88
N TYR A 254 10.49 1.26 2.31
CA TYR A 254 10.93 -0.12 2.41
C TYR A 254 12.33 -0.32 1.84
N PHE A 255 12.59 0.20 0.64
CA PHE A 255 13.91 0.09 -0.02
C PHE A 255 14.94 1.11 0.47
N ALA A 256 14.50 2.28 0.95
CA ALA A 256 15.38 3.35 1.40
C ALA A 256 15.98 3.11 2.78
N ASP A 257 15.19 2.58 3.71
CA ASP A 257 15.52 2.61 5.15
C ASP A 257 15.13 1.36 5.93
N LYS A 258 14.18 0.56 5.47
CA LYS A 258 13.64 -0.53 6.30
C LYS A 258 14.34 -1.87 6.10
N TYR A 259 14.62 -2.25 4.86
CA TYR A 259 15.27 -3.52 4.55
C TYR A 259 16.45 -3.30 3.60
N PRO A 260 17.68 -3.57 4.06
CA PRO A 260 18.85 -3.44 3.20
C PRO A 260 18.86 -4.56 2.15
N ILE A 261 19.38 -4.23 0.97
CA ILE A 261 19.63 -5.19 -0.12
C ILE A 261 20.77 -6.14 0.26
N PHE A 262 21.71 -5.64 1.05
CA PHE A 262 22.85 -6.39 1.53
C PHE A 262 23.32 -5.79 2.85
N GLU A 263 23.74 -6.64 3.80
CA GLU A 263 24.35 -6.19 5.03
C GLU A 263 25.49 -7.10 5.47
N PHE A 264 26.41 -6.56 6.25
CA PHE A 264 27.51 -7.31 6.85
C PHE A 264 27.89 -6.74 8.21
N ASP A 265 28.39 -7.63 9.08
CA ASP A 265 28.82 -7.28 10.44
C ASP A 265 29.97 -6.26 10.43
N ASP A 266 29.92 -5.34 11.38
CA ASP A 266 31.01 -4.45 11.76
C ASP A 266 31.27 -4.59 13.28
N PRO A 267 32.48 -5.01 13.70
CA PRO A 267 33.59 -5.45 12.86
C PRO A 267 33.32 -6.79 12.15
N TYR A 268 33.82 -6.91 10.92
CA TYR A 268 33.60 -8.08 10.06
C TYR A 268 34.44 -9.29 10.49
N PRO A 269 33.86 -10.51 10.58
CA PRO A 269 34.59 -11.71 10.95
C PRO A 269 35.40 -12.27 9.78
N MET A 270 36.65 -11.83 9.64
CA MET A 270 37.58 -12.34 8.63
C MET A 270 37.90 -13.82 8.81
N LEU A 271 38.04 -14.24 10.07
CA LEU A 271 38.13 -15.65 10.44
C LEU A 271 37.07 -15.92 11.50
N PRO A 272 36.08 -16.79 11.25
CA PRO A 272 35.06 -17.09 12.24
C PRO A 272 35.64 -17.92 13.39
N THR A 273 34.89 -17.98 14.48
CA THR A 273 35.16 -18.91 15.59
C THR A 273 35.30 -20.34 15.04
N ALA A 274 36.42 -20.99 15.34
CA ALA A 274 36.73 -22.33 14.85
C ALA A 274 37.16 -23.25 16.00
N PRO A 275 37.04 -24.58 15.87
CA PRO A 275 37.59 -25.51 16.85
C PRO A 275 39.11 -25.33 16.98
N GLY A 276 39.60 -25.25 18.21
CA GLY A 276 41.03 -25.16 18.49
C GLY A 276 41.75 -26.46 18.16
N PRO A 277 43.03 -26.39 17.74
CA PRO A 277 43.81 -27.56 17.41
C PRO A 277 43.91 -28.51 18.63
N GLY A 278 43.74 -29.81 18.36
CA GLY A 278 43.85 -30.86 19.38
C GLY A 278 42.74 -30.87 20.44
N GLY A 279 41.56 -30.27 20.17
CA GLY A 279 40.45 -30.21 21.13
C GLY A 279 40.59 -29.08 22.16
N SER A 280 41.49 -28.12 21.91
CA SER A 280 41.75 -27.00 22.80
C SER A 280 40.73 -25.87 22.60
N GLY A 281 39.52 -26.01 23.15
CA GLY A 281 38.51 -24.94 23.15
C GLY A 281 38.15 -24.38 21.76
N ALA A 282 37.45 -23.25 21.71
CA ALA A 282 37.20 -22.53 20.45
C ALA A 282 38.22 -21.41 20.26
N LEU A 283 38.75 -21.26 19.04
CA LEU A 283 39.55 -20.12 18.63
C LEU A 283 38.69 -18.86 18.63
N VAL A 284 39.22 -17.78 19.21
CA VAL A 284 38.62 -16.45 19.11
C VAL A 284 38.60 -16.06 17.62
N PRO A 285 37.53 -15.44 17.11
CA PRO A 285 37.51 -15.02 15.71
C PRO A 285 38.63 -14.00 15.43
N VAL A 286 38.79 -13.61 14.17
CA VAL A 286 39.54 -12.41 13.81
C VAL A 286 38.54 -11.41 13.28
N LEU A 287 38.26 -10.38 14.08
CA LEU A 287 37.34 -9.31 13.74
C LEU A 287 38.12 -8.13 13.16
N MET A 288 37.56 -7.52 12.13
CA MET A 288 38.18 -6.43 11.40
C MET A 288 37.18 -5.28 11.22
N PRO A 289 37.39 -4.11 11.85
CA PRO A 289 36.51 -2.97 11.69
C PRO A 289 36.55 -2.48 10.26
N VAL A 290 35.38 -2.22 9.70
CA VAL A 290 35.25 -1.64 8.37
C VAL A 290 34.91 -0.17 8.54
N GLN A 291 35.76 0.70 7.99
CA GLN A 291 35.62 2.15 8.11
C GLN A 291 35.27 2.77 6.76
N SER A 292 34.34 3.73 6.81
CA SER A 292 33.98 4.60 5.69
C SER A 292 33.73 3.85 4.37
N PRO A 293 32.85 2.85 4.34
CA PRO A 293 32.47 2.22 3.09
C PRO A 293 31.80 3.25 2.16
N ASP A 294 32.23 3.22 0.91
CA ASP A 294 31.74 4.05 -0.18
C ASP A 294 31.28 3.16 -1.33
N ILE A 295 30.32 3.65 -2.11
CA ILE A 295 29.72 2.89 -3.21
C ILE A 295 29.85 3.69 -4.50
N THR A 296 30.31 2.99 -5.54
CA THR A 296 30.28 3.50 -6.90
C THR A 296 29.51 2.53 -7.79
N VAL A 297 28.72 3.06 -8.73
CA VAL A 297 27.93 2.27 -9.68
C VAL A 297 28.29 2.70 -11.09
N ASN A 298 28.42 1.74 -12.00
CA ASN A 298 28.53 1.95 -13.45
C ASN A 298 27.63 0.94 -14.18
N ASP A 299 27.59 0.98 -15.52
CA ASP A 299 26.76 0.09 -16.35
C ASP A 299 27.07 -1.43 -16.30
N LYS A 300 28.00 -1.86 -15.44
CA LYS A 300 28.39 -3.27 -15.29
C LYS A 300 28.33 -3.76 -13.86
N GLU A 301 28.74 -2.91 -12.92
CA GLU A 301 28.94 -3.32 -11.53
C GLU A 301 28.71 -2.18 -10.54
N MET A 302 28.37 -2.61 -9.33
CA MET A 302 28.40 -1.80 -8.12
C MET A 302 29.65 -2.19 -7.33
N VAL A 303 30.52 -1.22 -7.05
CA VAL A 303 31.76 -1.44 -6.30
C VAL A 303 31.65 -0.79 -4.93
N ILE A 304 31.74 -1.62 -3.89
CA ILE A 304 31.89 -1.20 -2.50
C ILE A 304 33.38 -1.10 -2.21
N SER A 305 33.85 0.08 -1.82
CA SER A 305 35.22 0.31 -1.36
C SER A 305 35.21 0.67 0.11
N ALA A 306 36.16 0.19 0.90
CA ALA A 306 36.29 0.65 2.28
C ALA A 306 37.72 0.58 2.80
N SER A 307 37.94 1.22 3.95
CA SER A 307 39.21 1.18 4.69
C SER A 307 39.08 0.23 5.87
N LEU A 308 40.20 -0.34 6.30
CA LEU A 308 40.26 -1.19 7.48
C LEU A 308 40.67 -0.35 8.68
N GLY A 309 39.87 -0.44 9.74
CA GLY A 309 40.16 0.20 11.01
C GLY A 309 41.17 -0.58 11.85
N VAL A 310 41.74 0.09 12.84
CA VAL A 310 42.50 -0.55 13.92
C VAL A 310 41.57 -0.62 15.14
N ILE A 311 41.46 -1.80 15.76
CA ILE A 311 40.74 -2.02 17.04
C ILE A 311 41.60 -1.53 18.20
#